data_AF-A0A7J4G007-F1
#
_entry.id   AF-A0A7J4G007-F1
#
_cell.length_a   1.000
_cell.length_b   1.000
_cell.length_c   1.000
_cell.angle_alpha   90.00
_cell.angle_beta   90.00
_cell.angle_gamma   90.00
#
_symmetry.space_group_name_H-M   'P 1'
#
loop_
_entity.id
_entity.type
_entity.pdbx_description
1 polymer ?
#
loop_
_entity_poly.entity_id
_entity_poly.type
_entity_poly.pdbx_seq_one_letter_code
_entity_poly.pdbx_strand_id
1 'polypeptide(L)'
;METLKILWYNWKDIMHPEAGGAEIYTHEIAKRLVAYGNEVTLFTSTFPGCMKTEYLDGVRIIRAGGRYTVYRYAKKFYRERFSIEKYDVVIDEVNTRPFLTPKYVDGGEKIIALIHQLAREYWFYETFFPINLIGYYILEEYWLRNYIDRPTITVSNSTMDDLKRLGFKNIYIVYNGLNVEPVDRVPEKSDNPTIIYVGRMKRVKKPQDVIEAFKIVKEKIRDVELWMVGDGYLRRKLMDKAKDVKFYGYLDKKAKDELVKKAWILVAPGVREGWGQVVTDANALGTPVVGYNVPGLRDSIKHGYNGLLIEKDNINALAEGIITLIEDNDL
;
A
#
# COMPACT_ATOMS: atom_id res chain seq x y z
N MET A 1 -1.62 2.64 31.54
CA MET A 1 -1.17 3.64 30.56
C MET A 1 -2.08 4.84 30.68
N GLU A 2 -1.54 6.05 30.53
CA GLU A 2 -2.35 7.26 30.41
C GLU A 2 -3.16 7.18 29.11
N THR A 3 -4.47 7.45 29.17
CA THR A 3 -5.35 7.47 28.00
C THR A 3 -4.97 8.65 27.10
N LEU A 4 -4.56 8.39 25.86
CA LEU A 4 -4.26 9.43 24.89
C LEU A 4 -5.48 9.71 24.00
N LYS A 5 -5.66 10.98 23.64
CA LYS A 5 -6.59 11.44 22.62
C LYS A 5 -5.84 11.79 21.34
N ILE A 6 -6.13 11.05 20.27
CA ILE A 6 -5.37 11.05 19.02
C ILE A 6 -6.23 11.54 17.87
N LEU A 7 -5.76 12.57 17.16
CA LEU A 7 -6.34 13.03 15.90
C LEU A 7 -5.48 12.54 14.75
N TRP A 8 -6.05 11.72 13.88
CA TRP A 8 -5.36 11.13 12.74
C TRP A 8 -5.94 11.70 11.45
N TYR A 9 -5.12 12.35 10.65
CA TYR A 9 -5.49 12.83 9.32
C TYR A 9 -5.06 11.81 8.28
N ASN A 10 -6.02 11.29 7.51
CA ASN A 10 -5.76 10.48 6.32
C ASN A 10 -6.65 10.96 5.17
N TRP A 11 -6.20 10.79 3.92
CA TRP A 11 -7.00 11.15 2.75
C TRP A 11 -8.24 10.26 2.58
N LYS A 12 -8.15 8.98 2.96
CA LYS A 12 -9.23 7.98 2.88
C LYS A 12 -9.37 7.24 4.20
N ASP A 13 -10.57 6.75 4.48
CA ASP A 13 -10.78 5.72 5.50
C ASP A 13 -10.99 4.35 4.84
N ILE A 14 -11.08 3.29 5.66
CA ILE A 14 -11.18 1.91 5.18
C ILE A 14 -12.44 1.62 4.34
N MET A 15 -13.51 2.41 4.51
CA MET A 15 -14.74 2.26 3.73
C MET A 15 -14.70 2.99 2.38
N HIS A 16 -13.66 3.78 2.12
CA HIS A 16 -13.52 4.48 0.85
C HIS A 16 -13.37 3.47 -0.32
N PRO A 17 -14.04 3.62 -1.47
CA PRO A 17 -13.95 2.67 -2.59
C PRO A 17 -12.52 2.48 -3.14
N GLU A 18 -11.70 3.50 -3.00
CA GLU A 18 -10.26 3.47 -3.32
C GLU A 18 -9.35 3.24 -2.10
N ALA A 19 -9.84 2.67 -1.01
CA ALA A 19 -9.02 2.22 0.12
C ALA A 19 -8.07 1.09 -0.29
N GLY A 20 -6.83 1.14 0.20
CA GLY A 20 -5.78 0.16 -0.05
C GLY A 20 -5.01 -0.17 1.22
N GLY A 21 -3.80 -0.70 1.07
CA GLY A 21 -3.00 -1.19 2.20
C GLY A 21 -2.71 -0.14 3.29
N ALA A 22 -2.55 1.13 2.93
CA ALA A 22 -2.34 2.22 3.90
C ALA A 22 -3.59 2.41 4.79
N GLU A 23 -4.78 2.44 4.21
CA GLU A 23 -6.02 2.58 4.99
C GLU A 23 -6.32 1.34 5.85
N ILE A 24 -5.94 0.14 5.39
CA ILE A 24 -6.03 -1.08 6.21
C ILE A 24 -5.09 -0.96 7.42
N TYR A 25 -3.82 -0.58 7.20
CA TYR A 25 -2.86 -0.34 8.28
C TYR A 25 -3.41 0.68 9.28
N THR A 26 -3.85 1.84 8.81
CA THR A 26 -4.35 2.91 9.67
C THR A 26 -5.54 2.47 10.51
N HIS A 27 -6.51 1.77 9.92
CA HIS A 27 -7.66 1.25 10.66
C HIS A 27 -7.28 0.19 11.68
N GLU A 28 -6.42 -0.77 11.31
CA GLU A 28 -5.99 -1.84 12.21
C GLU A 28 -5.17 -1.31 13.40
N ILE A 29 -4.31 -0.31 13.18
CA ILE A 29 -3.57 0.37 14.25
C ILE A 29 -4.54 1.19 15.12
N ALA A 30 -5.41 2.00 14.52
CA ALA A 30 -6.37 2.83 15.26
C ALA A 30 -7.29 1.99 16.17
N LYS A 31 -7.84 0.89 15.63
CA LYS A 31 -8.64 -0.08 16.39
C LYS A 31 -7.90 -0.65 17.61
N ARG A 32 -6.63 -1.02 17.46
CA ARG A 32 -5.81 -1.54 18.56
C ARG A 32 -5.48 -0.46 19.60
N LEU A 33 -5.22 0.77 19.17
CA LEU A 33 -5.05 1.90 20.08
C LEU A 33 -6.32 2.14 20.92
N VAL A 34 -7.50 2.06 20.30
CA VAL A 34 -8.78 2.13 21.02
C VAL A 34 -8.93 0.97 22.01
N ALA A 35 -8.61 -0.26 21.60
CA ALA A 35 -8.63 -1.42 22.49
C ALA A 35 -7.66 -1.29 23.69
N TYR A 36 -6.58 -0.52 23.55
CA TYR A 36 -5.67 -0.16 24.64
C TYR A 36 -6.14 1.02 25.50
N GLY A 37 -7.38 1.50 25.31
CA GLY A 37 -8.01 2.54 26.11
C GLY A 37 -7.73 3.97 25.66
N ASN A 38 -7.30 4.17 24.41
CA ASN A 38 -7.10 5.50 23.82
C ASN A 38 -8.35 5.96 23.05
N GLU A 39 -8.48 7.26 22.86
CA GLU A 39 -9.51 7.84 21.98
C GLU A 39 -8.89 8.17 20.62
N VAL A 40 -9.44 7.64 19.53
CA VAL A 40 -8.94 7.92 18.17
C VAL A 40 -10.03 8.56 17.31
N THR A 41 -9.69 9.72 16.73
CA THR A 41 -10.50 10.38 15.70
C THR A 41 -9.77 10.37 14.37
N LEU A 42 -10.36 9.75 13.35
CA LEU A 42 -9.87 9.76 11.98
C LEU A 42 -10.59 10.82 11.16
N PHE A 43 -9.87 11.81 10.64
CA PHE A 43 -10.41 12.79 9.71
C PHE A 43 -10.01 12.46 8.27
N THR A 44 -10.99 12.44 7.37
CA THR A 44 -10.83 11.96 5.99
C THR A 44 -11.77 12.62 4.99
N SER A 45 -11.59 12.33 3.69
CA SER A 45 -12.44 12.85 2.61
C SER A 45 -13.77 12.09 2.50
N THR A 46 -14.77 12.75 1.91
CA THR A 46 -16.08 12.16 1.61
C THR A 46 -16.06 11.35 0.31
N PHE A 47 -16.85 10.28 0.26
CA PHE A 47 -17.13 9.50 -0.96
C PHE A 47 -18.65 9.28 -1.12
N PRO A 48 -19.14 8.92 -2.33
CA PRO A 48 -20.57 8.72 -2.55
C PRO A 48 -21.19 7.74 -1.56
N GLY A 49 -22.28 8.16 -0.91
CA GLY A 49 -23.02 7.36 0.08
C GLY A 49 -22.42 7.31 1.49
N CYS A 50 -21.29 7.97 1.76
CA CYS A 50 -20.68 7.93 3.10
C CYS A 50 -21.46 8.72 4.15
N MET A 51 -21.44 8.26 5.40
CA MET A 51 -21.85 9.07 6.55
C MET A 51 -20.79 10.12 6.89
N LYS A 52 -21.22 11.34 7.23
CA LYS A 52 -20.30 12.44 7.64
C LYS A 52 -19.57 12.14 8.94
N THR A 53 -20.20 11.39 9.84
CA THR A 53 -19.60 10.95 11.10
C THR A 53 -20.08 9.55 11.40
N GLU A 54 -19.16 8.68 11.80
CA GLU A 54 -19.41 7.26 12.03
C GLU A 54 -18.43 6.76 13.10
N TYR A 55 -18.83 5.77 13.90
CA TYR A 55 -17.91 5.01 14.74
C TYR A 55 -17.75 3.61 14.16
N LEU A 56 -16.52 3.22 13.88
CA LEU A 56 -16.18 1.89 13.38
C LEU A 56 -15.08 1.31 14.26
N ASP A 57 -15.33 0.14 14.86
CA ASP A 57 -14.41 -0.49 15.82
C ASP A 57 -13.95 0.46 16.95
N GLY A 58 -14.85 1.37 17.37
CA GLY A 58 -14.58 2.40 18.38
C GLY A 58 -13.79 3.62 17.88
N VAL A 59 -13.30 3.61 16.64
CA VAL A 59 -12.65 4.77 16.01
C VAL A 59 -13.70 5.77 15.53
N ARG A 60 -13.59 7.04 15.93
CA ARG A 60 -14.47 8.11 15.48
C ARG A 60 -14.03 8.64 14.12
N ILE A 61 -14.76 8.31 13.06
CA ILE A 61 -14.46 8.75 11.70
C ILE A 61 -15.26 10.01 11.36
N ILE A 62 -14.59 11.06 10.89
CA ILE A 62 -15.18 12.32 10.43
C ILE A 62 -14.79 12.56 8.97
N ARG A 63 -15.79 12.64 8.09
CA ARG A 63 -15.60 12.80 6.65
C ARG A 63 -16.03 14.20 6.20
N ALA A 64 -15.10 14.98 5.64
CA ALA A 64 -15.41 16.31 5.11
C ALA A 64 -14.52 16.73 3.94
N GLY A 65 -15.16 17.31 2.91
CA GLY A 65 -14.49 17.69 1.67
C GLY A 65 -14.22 16.49 0.76
N GLY A 66 -14.14 16.75 -0.55
CA GLY A 66 -13.77 15.74 -1.53
C GLY A 66 -12.26 15.67 -1.76
N ARG A 67 -11.86 14.96 -2.82
CA ARG A 67 -10.47 14.71 -3.23
C ARG A 67 -9.50 15.88 -3.05
N TYR A 68 -9.89 17.09 -3.44
CA TYR A 68 -9.04 18.29 -3.39
C TYR A 68 -9.34 19.21 -2.20
N THR A 69 -10.57 19.19 -1.67
CA THR A 69 -11.02 20.14 -0.65
C THR A 69 -10.84 19.63 0.78
N VAL A 70 -10.61 18.33 0.97
CA VAL A 70 -10.38 17.70 2.29
C VAL A 70 -9.29 18.43 3.10
N TYR A 71 -8.20 18.87 2.48
CA TYR A 71 -7.12 19.63 3.13
C TYR A 71 -7.60 20.97 3.72
N ARG A 72 -8.48 21.68 3.00
CA ARG A 72 -9.07 22.93 3.47
C ARG A 72 -10.03 22.67 4.64
N TYR A 73 -10.82 21.59 4.55
CA TYR A 73 -11.73 21.20 5.62
C TYR A 73 -10.99 20.70 6.85
N ALA A 74 -9.89 19.97 6.72
CA ALA A 74 -9.04 19.55 7.83
C ALA A 74 -8.58 20.75 8.67
N LYS A 75 -8.03 21.79 8.01
CA LYS A 75 -7.62 23.04 8.67
C LYS A 75 -8.80 23.78 9.30
N LYS A 76 -9.96 23.82 8.63
CA LYS A 76 -11.17 24.45 9.15
C LYS A 76 -11.67 23.74 10.41
N PHE A 77 -11.83 22.42 10.34
CA PHE A 77 -12.25 21.58 11.47
C PHE A 77 -11.29 21.67 12.64
N TYR A 78 -9.99 21.76 12.38
CA TYR A 78 -9.03 21.96 13.46
C TYR A 78 -9.31 23.25 14.22
N ARG A 79 -9.36 24.37 13.50
CA ARG A 79 -9.54 25.70 14.09
C ARG A 79 -10.87 25.89 14.80
N GLU A 80 -11.95 25.33 14.25
CA GLU A 80 -13.31 25.56 14.74
C GLU A 80 -13.76 24.52 15.77
N ARG A 81 -13.12 23.34 15.81
CA ARG A 81 -13.58 22.21 16.61
C ARG A 81 -12.45 21.45 17.29
N PHE A 82 -11.48 20.92 16.56
CA PHE A 82 -10.51 20.00 17.16
C PHE A 82 -9.55 20.66 18.15
N SER A 83 -9.22 21.94 17.98
CA SER A 83 -8.46 22.72 18.95
C SER A 83 -9.16 22.84 20.31
N ILE A 84 -10.49 22.89 20.32
CA ILE A 84 -11.31 22.94 21.54
C ILE A 84 -11.41 21.56 22.19
N GLU A 85 -11.43 20.50 21.37
CA GLU A 85 -11.50 19.12 21.84
C GLU A 85 -10.21 18.62 22.51
N LYS A 86 -9.10 19.36 22.40
CA LYS A 86 -7.78 19.12 23.02
C LYS A 86 -7.25 17.70 22.82
N TYR A 87 -6.52 17.48 21.73
CA TYR A 87 -5.83 16.23 21.46
C TYR A 87 -4.43 16.23 22.09
N ASP A 88 -3.89 15.06 22.39
CA ASP A 88 -2.50 14.91 22.86
C ASP A 88 -1.53 14.75 21.68
N VAL A 89 -2.00 14.04 20.64
CA VAL A 89 -1.22 13.68 19.46
C VAL A 89 -2.02 13.94 18.19
N VAL A 90 -1.36 14.56 17.20
CA VAL A 90 -1.87 14.69 15.83
C VAL A 90 -0.98 13.87 14.90
N ILE A 91 -1.56 12.88 14.23
CA ILE A 91 -0.90 12.08 13.21
C ILE A 91 -1.28 12.63 11.84
N ASP A 92 -0.29 13.03 11.04
CA ASP A 92 -0.45 13.45 9.64
C ASP A 92 0.02 12.32 8.74
N GLU A 93 -0.93 11.53 8.22
CA GLU A 93 -0.64 10.46 7.29
C GLU A 93 -0.47 11.01 5.87
N VAL A 94 0.75 10.89 5.37
CA VAL A 94 1.17 11.50 4.11
C VAL A 94 1.01 10.52 2.97
N ASN A 95 -0.12 10.65 2.26
CA ASN A 95 -0.40 9.93 1.03
C ASN A 95 -0.14 10.84 -0.19
N THR A 96 1.11 10.88 -0.68
CA THR A 96 1.66 11.83 -1.68
C THR A 96 1.71 13.29 -1.21
N ARG A 97 0.61 13.85 -0.71
CA ARG A 97 0.52 15.22 -0.22
C ARG A 97 0.11 15.22 1.25
N PRO A 98 0.88 15.87 2.14
CA PRO A 98 0.53 15.93 3.55
C PRO A 98 -0.59 16.93 3.82
N PHE A 99 -1.23 16.82 4.99
CA PHE A 99 -2.20 17.82 5.44
C PHE A 99 -1.56 19.16 5.84
N LEU A 100 -0.23 19.20 5.98
CA LEU A 100 0.54 20.36 6.44
C LEU A 100 0.14 20.78 7.86
N THR A 101 -0.17 19.80 8.72
CA THR A 101 -0.52 20.03 10.14
C THR A 101 0.46 20.94 10.88
N PRO A 102 1.79 20.94 10.66
CA PRO A 102 2.70 21.87 11.34
C PRO A 102 2.42 23.36 11.08
N LYS A 103 1.60 23.69 10.06
CA LYS A 103 1.27 25.08 9.71
C LYS A 103 0.00 25.62 10.37
N TYR A 104 -0.78 24.78 11.05
CA TYR A 104 -2.06 25.22 11.63
C TYR A 104 -2.47 24.49 12.91
N VAL A 105 -1.76 23.43 13.31
CA VAL A 105 -1.92 22.80 14.62
C VAL A 105 -1.06 23.58 15.63
N ASP A 106 -1.72 24.28 16.54
CA ASP A 106 -1.14 25.27 17.45
C ASP A 106 -1.62 25.13 18.91
N GLY A 107 -2.34 24.05 19.24
CA GLY A 107 -2.86 23.76 20.58
C GLY A 107 -1.87 23.11 21.54
N GLY A 108 -0.61 22.90 21.12
CA GLY A 108 0.44 22.25 21.90
C GLY A 108 0.57 20.73 21.67
N GLU A 109 -0.20 20.18 20.74
CA GLU A 109 -0.22 18.75 20.43
C GLU A 109 1.10 18.27 19.83
N LYS A 110 1.48 17.02 20.13
CA LYS A 110 2.62 16.37 19.47
C LYS A 110 2.23 15.97 18.06
N ILE A 111 2.89 16.56 17.07
CA ILE A 111 2.67 16.22 15.65
C ILE A 111 3.62 15.09 15.24
N ILE A 112 3.06 14.00 14.74
CA ILE A 112 3.77 12.84 14.18
C ILE A 112 3.42 12.73 12.70
N ALA A 113 4.44 12.58 11.84
CA ALA A 113 4.20 12.23 10.45
C ALA A 113 4.13 10.70 10.29
N LEU A 114 3.18 10.18 9.52
CA LEU A 114 3.18 8.79 9.09
C LEU A 114 3.36 8.74 7.58
N ILE A 115 4.44 8.14 7.12
CA ILE A 115 4.83 8.10 5.71
C ILE A 115 5.06 6.65 5.30
N HIS A 116 4.09 6.06 4.61
CA HIS A 116 4.20 4.67 4.11
C HIS A 116 5.25 4.52 3.01
N GLN A 117 5.33 5.51 2.13
CA GLN A 117 6.32 5.60 1.05
C GLN A 117 6.36 7.03 0.53
N LEU A 118 7.48 7.40 -0.10
CA LEU A 118 7.52 8.60 -0.94
C LEU A 118 6.82 8.35 -2.29
N ALA A 119 6.29 9.41 -2.89
CA ALA A 119 5.70 9.39 -4.22
C ALA A 119 6.77 9.12 -5.29
N ARG A 120 7.88 9.89 -5.35
CA ARG A 120 9.04 9.65 -6.23
C ARG A 120 8.65 9.13 -7.63
N GLU A 121 8.88 7.86 -7.95
CA GLU A 121 8.58 7.26 -9.26
C GLU A 121 7.09 7.38 -9.64
N TYR A 122 6.15 7.41 -8.68
CA TYR A 122 4.73 7.60 -8.94
C TYR A 122 4.44 8.87 -9.74
N TRP A 123 5.23 9.94 -9.56
CA TRP A 123 5.09 11.17 -10.34
C TRP A 123 5.18 10.88 -11.84
N PHE A 124 6.11 10.03 -12.28
CA PHE A 124 6.30 9.72 -13.70
C PHE A 124 5.28 8.72 -14.26
N TYR A 125 4.66 7.90 -13.40
CA TYR A 125 3.75 6.84 -13.82
C TYR A 125 2.27 7.25 -13.77
N GLU A 126 1.87 8.08 -12.81
CA GLU A 126 0.46 8.46 -12.60
C GLU A 126 0.17 9.94 -12.86
N THR A 127 1.18 10.74 -13.21
CA THR A 127 0.97 12.15 -13.61
C THR A 127 1.60 12.46 -14.97
N PHE A 128 1.20 13.56 -15.59
CA PHE A 128 1.63 13.99 -16.93
C PHE A 128 2.61 15.16 -16.85
N PHE A 129 3.36 15.40 -17.92
CA PHE A 129 4.25 16.56 -18.04
C PHE A 129 3.44 17.88 -18.08
N PRO A 130 3.83 18.94 -17.36
CA PRO A 130 5.04 19.09 -16.52
C PRO A 130 4.82 18.78 -15.03
N ILE A 131 3.63 18.34 -14.63
CA ILE A 131 3.27 18.08 -13.22
C ILE A 131 4.18 17.01 -12.61
N ASN A 132 4.57 16.00 -13.38
CA ASN A 132 5.49 14.96 -12.93
C ASN A 132 6.85 15.52 -12.45
N LEU A 133 7.47 16.42 -13.22
CA LEU A 133 8.75 17.04 -12.88
C LEU A 133 8.62 17.96 -11.68
N ILE A 134 7.58 18.80 -11.66
CA ILE A 134 7.33 19.73 -10.56
C ILE A 134 7.03 18.95 -9.26
N GLY A 135 6.25 17.88 -9.37
CA GLY A 135 5.95 16.99 -8.26
C GLY A 135 7.20 16.34 -7.66
N TYR A 136 8.02 15.76 -8.54
CA TYR A 136 9.23 15.03 -8.16
C TYR A 136 10.33 15.92 -7.59
N TYR A 137 10.65 17.03 -8.27
CA TYR A 137 11.81 17.87 -7.91
C TYR A 137 11.49 19.00 -6.93
N ILE A 138 10.21 19.36 -6.75
CA ILE A 138 9.85 20.56 -5.98
C ILE A 138 8.81 20.24 -4.91
N LEU A 139 7.62 19.77 -5.30
CA LEU A 139 6.46 19.76 -4.39
C LEU A 139 6.64 18.80 -3.23
N GLU A 140 7.09 17.56 -3.50
CA GLU A 140 7.26 16.54 -2.47
C GLU A 140 8.25 17.00 -1.39
N GLU A 141 9.45 17.43 -1.77
CA GLU A 141 10.46 17.93 -0.83
C GLU A 141 10.00 19.21 -0.12
N TYR A 142 9.39 20.14 -0.86
CA TYR A 142 8.87 21.39 -0.30
C TYR A 142 7.80 21.17 0.77
N TRP A 143 6.93 20.18 0.60
CA TRP A 143 5.92 19.85 1.60
C TRP A 143 6.53 19.11 2.79
N LEU A 144 7.40 18.14 2.52
CA LEU A 144 8.00 17.29 3.55
C LEU A 144 9.00 18.03 4.44
N ARG A 145 9.60 19.14 3.99
CA ARG A 145 10.48 19.97 4.83
C ARG A 145 9.84 20.46 6.14
N ASN A 146 8.51 20.55 6.19
CA ASN A 146 7.78 20.97 7.39
C ASN A 146 7.78 19.89 8.50
N TYR A 147 8.27 18.68 8.20
CA TYR A 147 8.24 17.51 9.07
C TYR A 147 9.64 16.98 9.43
N ILE A 148 10.72 17.53 8.87
CA ILE A 148 12.09 17.02 9.05
C ILE A 148 12.49 16.85 10.53
N ASP A 149 12.11 17.80 11.38
CA ASP A 149 12.42 17.77 12.81
C ASP A 149 11.34 17.07 13.66
N ARG A 150 10.25 16.59 13.04
CA ARG A 150 9.14 15.93 13.73
C ARG A 150 9.37 14.43 13.82
N PRO A 151 8.89 13.76 14.90
CA PRO A 151 8.82 12.31 14.92
C PRO A 151 8.07 11.80 13.69
N THR A 152 8.69 10.87 12.97
CA THR A 152 8.16 10.34 11.72
C THR A 152 8.16 8.82 11.78
N ILE A 153 7.00 8.22 11.53
CA ILE A 153 6.82 6.79 11.43
C ILE A 153 6.82 6.40 9.95
N THR A 154 7.53 5.32 9.62
CA THR A 154 7.49 4.66 8.32
C THR A 154 7.39 3.15 8.50
N VAL A 155 7.18 2.42 7.40
CA VAL A 155 6.87 0.98 7.43
C VAL A 155 7.98 0.09 6.88
N SER A 156 9.09 0.67 6.40
CA SER A 156 10.19 -0.08 5.79
C SER A 156 11.55 0.60 5.93
N ASN A 157 12.62 -0.20 5.79
CA ASN A 157 13.98 0.33 5.78
C ASN A 157 14.22 1.16 4.53
N SER A 158 13.71 0.74 3.36
CA SER A 158 13.84 1.53 2.13
C SER A 158 13.24 2.93 2.27
N THR A 159 12.05 3.06 2.88
CA THR A 159 11.43 4.39 3.08
C THR A 159 12.17 5.19 4.16
N MET A 160 12.68 4.54 5.22
CA MET A 160 13.54 5.20 6.20
C MET A 160 14.78 5.80 5.53
N ASP A 161 15.45 5.07 4.65
CA ASP A 161 16.64 5.56 3.95
C ASP A 161 16.33 6.73 3.02
N ASP A 162 15.17 6.69 2.35
CA ASP A 162 14.71 7.82 1.54
C ASP A 162 14.42 9.07 2.39
N LEU A 163 13.77 8.91 3.55
CA LEU A 163 13.51 10.00 4.48
C LEU A 163 14.81 10.59 5.06
N LYS A 164 15.80 9.75 5.38
CA LYS A 164 17.13 10.21 5.80
C LYS A 164 17.80 11.05 4.72
N ARG A 165 17.71 10.67 3.44
CA ARG A 165 18.22 11.48 2.32
C ARG A 165 17.52 12.84 2.19
N LEU A 166 16.25 12.93 2.58
CA LEU A 166 15.51 14.19 2.68
C LEU A 166 15.80 14.99 3.95
N GLY A 167 16.70 14.50 4.82
CA GLY A 167 17.17 15.20 6.01
C GLY A 167 16.35 14.95 7.28
N PHE A 168 15.38 14.02 7.27
CA PHE A 168 14.60 13.67 8.45
C PHE A 168 15.49 13.11 9.57
N LYS A 169 15.25 13.56 10.81
CA LYS A 169 16.12 13.26 11.95
C LYS A 169 15.59 12.16 12.86
N ASN A 170 14.27 12.16 13.10
CA ASN A 170 13.61 11.30 14.10
C ASN A 170 12.68 10.30 13.41
N ILE A 171 13.25 9.24 12.84
CA ILE A 171 12.51 8.25 12.05
C ILE A 171 12.38 6.95 12.85
N TYR A 172 11.16 6.43 12.91
CA TYR A 172 10.81 5.17 13.57
C TYR A 172 10.18 4.23 12.55
N ILE A 173 10.53 2.95 12.61
CA ILE A 173 9.90 1.93 11.79
C ILE A 173 8.84 1.21 12.60
N VAL A 174 7.61 1.22 12.10
CA VAL A 174 6.52 0.36 12.56
C VAL A 174 6.09 -0.47 11.36
N TYR A 175 6.52 -1.73 11.33
CA TYR A 175 6.21 -2.63 10.23
C TYR A 175 4.72 -2.90 10.12
N ASN A 176 4.27 -3.19 8.90
CA ASN A 176 2.90 -3.64 8.69
C ASN A 176 2.66 -5.00 9.36
N GLY A 177 1.46 -5.18 9.92
CA GLY A 177 0.96 -6.50 10.30
C GLY A 177 0.47 -7.31 9.09
N LEU A 178 0.10 -8.56 9.32
CA LEU A 178 -0.54 -9.40 8.31
C LEU A 178 -2.03 -9.09 8.21
N ASN A 179 -2.60 -9.17 7.00
CA ASN A 179 -4.05 -9.09 6.81
C ASN A 179 -4.72 -10.46 6.77
N VAL A 180 -3.92 -11.52 6.86
CA VAL A 180 -4.35 -12.91 6.73
C VAL A 180 -3.83 -13.68 7.94
N GLU A 181 -4.59 -14.69 8.33
CA GLU A 181 -4.10 -15.67 9.29
C GLU A 181 -3.09 -16.58 8.56
N PRO A 182 -1.86 -16.71 9.07
CA PRO A 182 -0.89 -17.63 8.52
C PRO A 182 -1.43 -19.06 8.49
N VAL A 183 -1.14 -19.78 7.41
CA VAL A 183 -1.41 -21.21 7.34
C VAL A 183 -0.31 -21.99 8.07
N ASP A 184 -0.69 -23.03 8.81
CA ASP A 184 0.28 -23.89 9.52
C ASP A 184 1.09 -24.79 8.57
N ARG A 185 0.54 -25.05 7.37
CA ARG A 185 1.15 -25.87 6.33
C ARG A 185 0.82 -25.31 4.96
N VAL A 186 1.71 -25.54 4.00
CA VAL A 186 1.47 -25.18 2.60
C VAL A 186 0.19 -25.88 2.11
N PRO A 187 -0.80 -25.13 1.61
CA PRO A 187 -2.04 -25.71 1.11
C PRO A 187 -1.80 -26.44 -0.22
N GLU A 188 -2.72 -27.34 -0.55
CA GLU A 188 -2.75 -27.98 -1.88
C GLU A 188 -2.89 -26.91 -2.98
N LYS A 189 -1.98 -26.97 -3.95
CA LYS A 189 -1.94 -26.06 -5.08
C LYS A 189 -2.85 -26.58 -6.21
N SER A 190 -3.13 -25.73 -7.19
CA SER A 190 -3.84 -26.15 -8.41
C SER A 190 -3.08 -27.24 -9.16
N ASP A 191 -3.80 -28.12 -9.87
CA ASP A 191 -3.20 -29.21 -10.65
C ASP A 191 -2.18 -28.72 -11.68
N ASN A 192 -2.49 -27.61 -12.36
CA ASN A 192 -1.58 -26.96 -13.30
C ASN A 192 -0.78 -25.85 -12.59
N PRO A 193 0.49 -25.61 -12.99
CA PRO A 193 1.26 -24.46 -12.53
C PRO A 193 0.48 -23.16 -12.72
N THR A 194 0.26 -22.42 -11.64
CA THR A 194 -0.60 -21.23 -11.68
C THR A 194 0.12 -20.01 -11.12
N ILE A 195 0.26 -19.01 -11.98
CA ILE A 195 0.77 -17.69 -11.63
C ILE A 195 -0.40 -16.80 -11.23
N ILE A 196 -0.27 -16.05 -10.14
CA ILE A 196 -1.28 -15.07 -9.71
C ILE A 196 -0.69 -13.67 -9.62
N TYR A 197 -1.44 -12.68 -10.07
CA TYR A 197 -1.22 -11.27 -9.79
C TYR A 197 -2.38 -10.75 -8.94
N VAL A 198 -2.07 -10.06 -7.84
CA VAL A 198 -3.07 -9.45 -6.98
C VAL A 198 -2.74 -7.97 -6.80
N GLY A 199 -3.58 -7.10 -7.34
CA GLY A 199 -3.38 -5.67 -7.16
C GLY A 199 -4.17 -4.80 -8.11
N ARG A 200 -4.09 -3.48 -7.89
CA ARG A 200 -4.72 -2.51 -8.80
C ARG A 200 -4.01 -2.51 -10.14
N MET A 201 -4.75 -2.61 -11.23
CA MET A 201 -4.21 -2.55 -12.59
C MET A 201 -3.98 -1.09 -13.00
N LYS A 202 -2.94 -0.49 -12.42
CA LYS A 202 -2.42 0.86 -12.71
C LYS A 202 -0.99 0.77 -13.24
N ARG A 203 -0.50 1.83 -13.89
CA ARG A 203 0.85 1.85 -14.49
C ARG A 203 1.94 1.58 -13.45
N VAL A 204 1.81 2.11 -12.23
CA VAL A 204 2.77 1.85 -11.12
C VAL A 204 2.84 0.41 -10.65
N LYS A 205 1.81 -0.41 -10.89
CA LYS A 205 1.79 -1.82 -10.49
C LYS A 205 2.22 -2.76 -11.62
N LYS A 206 2.48 -2.22 -12.81
CA LYS A 206 2.96 -2.92 -14.00
C LYS A 206 2.31 -4.29 -14.28
N PRO A 207 0.96 -4.39 -14.28
CA PRO A 207 0.29 -5.65 -14.58
C PRO A 207 0.59 -6.18 -16.00
N GLN A 208 1.01 -5.32 -16.93
CA GLN A 208 1.43 -5.72 -18.27
C GLN A 208 2.72 -6.55 -18.28
N ASP A 209 3.65 -6.27 -17.37
CA ASP A 209 4.93 -7.00 -17.27
C ASP A 209 4.66 -8.47 -16.88
N VAL A 210 3.64 -8.74 -16.05
CA VAL A 210 3.22 -10.10 -15.70
C VAL A 210 2.72 -10.87 -16.93
N ILE A 211 1.93 -10.21 -17.78
CA ILE A 211 1.39 -10.84 -19.00
C ILE A 211 2.51 -11.11 -20.00
N GLU A 212 3.49 -10.21 -20.11
CA GLU A 212 4.64 -10.38 -20.99
C GLU A 212 5.55 -11.51 -20.50
N ALA A 213 5.82 -11.60 -19.19
CA ALA A 213 6.56 -12.71 -18.61
C ALA A 213 5.80 -14.04 -18.78
N PHE A 214 4.48 -14.06 -18.54
CA PHE A 214 3.65 -15.25 -18.72
C PHE A 214 3.73 -15.85 -20.12
N LYS A 215 3.81 -15.02 -21.17
CA LYS A 215 3.97 -15.51 -22.54
C LYS A 215 5.26 -16.32 -22.70
N ILE A 216 6.37 -15.83 -22.13
CA ILE A 216 7.66 -16.53 -22.15
C ILE A 216 7.58 -17.83 -21.35
N VAL A 217 7.01 -17.79 -20.15
CA VAL A 217 6.83 -18.99 -19.31
C VAL A 217 6.02 -20.06 -20.05
N LYS A 218 4.95 -19.65 -20.75
CA LYS A 218 4.06 -20.55 -21.49
C LYS A 218 4.71 -21.24 -22.70
N GLU A 219 5.76 -20.66 -23.27
CA GLU A 219 6.56 -21.32 -24.31
C GLU A 219 7.33 -22.53 -23.75
N LYS A 220 7.71 -22.49 -22.46
CA LYS A 220 8.42 -23.59 -21.76
C LYS A 220 7.47 -24.55 -21.03
N ILE A 221 6.43 -24.03 -20.38
CA ILE A 221 5.47 -24.76 -19.54
C ILE A 221 4.07 -24.59 -20.14
N ARG A 222 3.63 -25.53 -20.96
CA ARG A 222 2.49 -25.33 -21.88
C ARG A 222 1.13 -25.22 -21.17
N ASP A 223 0.99 -25.85 -20.02
CA ASP A 223 -0.22 -25.93 -19.19
C ASP A 223 -0.30 -24.83 -18.11
N VAL A 224 0.69 -23.93 -18.05
CA VAL A 224 0.71 -22.82 -17.08
C VAL A 224 -0.50 -21.90 -17.24
N GLU A 225 -1.10 -21.53 -16.11
CA GLU A 225 -2.21 -20.58 -16.04
C GLU A 225 -1.77 -19.23 -15.44
N LEU A 226 -2.41 -18.13 -15.88
CA LEU A 226 -2.27 -16.82 -15.25
C LEU A 226 -3.63 -16.31 -14.74
N TRP A 227 -3.68 -16.00 -13.45
CA TRP A 227 -4.82 -15.43 -12.75
C TRP A 227 -4.55 -13.98 -12.38
N MET A 228 -5.38 -13.06 -12.88
CA MET A 228 -5.28 -11.62 -12.63
C MET A 228 -6.43 -11.18 -11.71
N VAL A 229 -6.11 -10.84 -10.46
CA VAL A 229 -7.06 -10.41 -9.43
C VAL A 229 -6.89 -8.92 -9.13
N GLY A 230 -8.00 -8.19 -9.10
CA GLY A 230 -8.07 -6.76 -8.89
C GLY A 230 -8.67 -5.98 -10.06
N ASP A 231 -8.75 -4.66 -9.91
CA ASP A 231 -9.33 -3.75 -10.91
C ASP A 231 -8.42 -2.53 -11.14
N GLY A 232 -8.75 -1.72 -12.14
CA GLY A 232 -8.03 -0.51 -12.48
C GLY A 232 -8.23 -0.13 -13.94
N TYR A 233 -7.85 1.10 -14.30
CA TYR A 233 -8.07 1.63 -15.64
C TYR A 233 -7.35 0.83 -16.75
N LEU A 234 -6.34 0.02 -16.42
CA LEU A 234 -5.67 -0.85 -17.39
C LEU A 234 -6.42 -2.17 -17.65
N ARG A 235 -7.33 -2.61 -16.76
CA ARG A 235 -7.94 -3.94 -16.80
C ARG A 235 -8.51 -4.29 -18.17
N ARG A 236 -9.40 -3.43 -18.71
CA ARG A 236 -10.05 -3.68 -20.01
C ARG A 236 -9.05 -3.82 -21.15
N LYS A 237 -8.05 -2.93 -21.20
CA LYS A 237 -6.99 -2.97 -22.21
C LYS A 237 -6.15 -4.26 -22.13
N LEU A 238 -5.91 -4.78 -20.93
CA LEU A 238 -5.17 -6.03 -20.72
C LEU A 238 -6.01 -7.25 -21.13
N MET A 239 -7.29 -7.28 -20.75
CA MET A 239 -8.26 -8.32 -21.16
C MET A 239 -8.43 -8.42 -22.69
N ASP A 240 -8.36 -7.28 -23.38
CA ASP A 240 -8.44 -7.25 -24.84
C ASP A 240 -7.20 -7.88 -25.49
N LYS A 241 -6.03 -7.77 -24.85
CA LYS A 241 -4.73 -8.24 -25.37
C LYS A 241 -4.34 -9.66 -24.96
N ALA A 242 -4.90 -10.20 -23.87
CA ALA A 242 -4.50 -11.47 -23.29
C ALA A 242 -5.72 -12.37 -23.09
N LYS A 243 -6.07 -13.13 -24.13
CA LYS A 243 -7.29 -13.98 -24.17
C LYS A 243 -7.15 -15.28 -23.39
N ASP A 244 -5.92 -15.69 -23.14
CA ASP A 244 -5.54 -16.91 -22.43
C ASP A 244 -5.25 -16.68 -20.94
N VAL A 245 -5.65 -15.52 -20.41
CA VAL A 245 -5.46 -15.09 -19.03
C VAL A 245 -6.81 -14.99 -18.33
N LYS A 246 -6.92 -15.51 -17.10
CA LYS A 246 -8.15 -15.46 -16.29
C LYS A 246 -8.20 -14.16 -15.50
N PHE A 247 -9.14 -13.28 -15.83
CA PHE A 247 -9.35 -12.01 -15.11
C PHE A 247 -10.54 -12.11 -14.15
N TYR A 248 -10.26 -12.16 -12.84
CA TYR A 248 -11.30 -12.29 -11.81
C TYR A 248 -11.93 -10.96 -11.42
N GLY A 249 -11.20 -9.85 -11.60
CA GLY A 249 -11.66 -8.56 -11.12
C GLY A 249 -11.52 -8.38 -9.62
N TYR A 250 -12.33 -7.47 -9.04
CA TYR A 250 -12.39 -7.30 -7.60
C TYR A 250 -13.07 -8.51 -6.94
N LEU A 251 -12.40 -9.10 -5.96
CA LEU A 251 -12.91 -10.20 -5.15
C LEU A 251 -12.97 -9.76 -3.69
N ASP A 252 -13.90 -10.34 -2.94
CA ASP A 252 -13.86 -10.23 -1.49
C ASP A 252 -12.60 -10.92 -0.92
N LYS A 253 -12.31 -10.63 0.35
CA LYS A 253 -11.11 -11.13 1.02
C LYS A 253 -11.02 -12.66 0.98
N LYS A 254 -12.13 -13.37 1.25
CA LYS A 254 -12.14 -14.84 1.35
C LYS A 254 -11.86 -15.46 -0.01
N ALA A 255 -12.56 -15.02 -1.06
CA ALA A 255 -12.36 -15.51 -2.41
C ALA A 255 -10.94 -15.22 -2.93
N LYS A 256 -10.41 -14.02 -2.65
CA LYS A 256 -9.03 -13.64 -2.99
C LYS A 256 -8.01 -14.53 -2.27
N ASP A 257 -8.15 -14.73 -0.95
CA ASP A 257 -7.23 -15.54 -0.14
C ASP A 257 -7.24 -17.01 -0.63
N GLU A 258 -8.40 -17.57 -0.98
CA GLU A 258 -8.50 -18.93 -1.54
C GLU A 258 -7.82 -19.08 -2.90
N LEU A 259 -7.90 -18.08 -3.78
CA LEU A 259 -7.14 -18.11 -5.04
C LEU A 259 -5.63 -18.02 -4.80
N VAL A 260 -5.19 -17.16 -3.87
CA VAL A 260 -3.77 -17.04 -3.53
C VAL A 260 -3.23 -18.35 -2.98
N LYS A 261 -3.95 -19.04 -2.09
CA LYS A 261 -3.57 -20.36 -1.56
C LYS A 261 -3.35 -21.39 -2.66
N LYS A 262 -4.25 -21.43 -3.67
CA LYS A 262 -4.19 -22.37 -4.78
C LYS A 262 -3.10 -22.04 -5.81
N ALA A 263 -2.75 -20.77 -5.94
CA ALA A 263 -1.70 -20.36 -6.86
C ALA A 263 -0.33 -20.90 -6.41
N TRP A 264 0.50 -21.23 -7.39
CA TRP A 264 1.87 -21.68 -7.17
C TRP A 264 2.76 -20.49 -6.84
N ILE A 265 2.61 -19.39 -7.57
CA ILE A 265 3.50 -18.23 -7.45
C ILE A 265 2.70 -16.94 -7.56
N LEU A 266 2.97 -15.97 -6.69
CA LEU A 266 2.51 -14.60 -6.87
C LEU A 266 3.58 -13.73 -7.54
N VAL A 267 3.18 -12.90 -8.51
CA VAL A 267 4.10 -11.97 -9.20
C VAL A 267 3.78 -10.52 -8.81
N ALA A 268 4.79 -9.80 -8.33
CA ALA A 268 4.71 -8.42 -7.85
C ALA A 268 5.70 -7.49 -8.59
N PRO A 269 5.36 -6.98 -9.79
CA PRO A 269 6.27 -6.16 -10.61
C PRO A 269 6.11 -4.65 -10.33
N GLY A 270 5.72 -4.26 -9.12
CA GLY A 270 5.50 -2.86 -8.75
C GLY A 270 6.75 -1.99 -8.96
N VAL A 271 6.56 -0.71 -9.27
CA VAL A 271 7.69 0.23 -9.47
C VAL A 271 8.35 0.68 -8.17
N ARG A 272 7.57 0.68 -7.09
CA ARG A 272 7.88 1.07 -5.71
C ARG A 272 6.69 0.66 -4.82
N GLU A 273 6.99 0.21 -3.61
CA GLU A 273 6.00 -0.08 -2.56
C GLU A 273 6.45 0.55 -1.23
N GLY A 274 5.51 0.67 -0.27
CA GLY A 274 5.86 1.02 1.10
C GLY A 274 6.43 -0.18 1.84
N TRP A 275 5.67 -1.27 1.89
CA TRP A 275 6.08 -2.56 2.43
C TRP A 275 5.93 -3.71 1.42
N GLY A 276 4.94 -3.65 0.53
CA GLY A 276 4.60 -4.79 -0.32
C GLY A 276 3.71 -5.80 0.39
N GLN A 277 2.62 -5.35 1.01
CA GLN A 277 1.71 -6.19 1.80
C GLN A 277 1.23 -7.47 1.09
N VAL A 278 1.04 -7.40 -0.23
CA VAL A 278 0.65 -8.55 -1.05
C VAL A 278 1.66 -9.69 -0.98
N VAL A 279 2.94 -9.38 -0.78
CA VAL A 279 4.04 -10.34 -0.62
C VAL A 279 3.85 -11.11 0.68
N THR A 280 3.78 -10.41 1.80
CA THR A 280 3.66 -11.04 3.12
C THR A 280 2.34 -11.77 3.29
N ASP A 281 1.24 -11.23 2.73
CA ASP A 281 -0.05 -11.93 2.73
C ASP A 281 0.02 -13.21 1.87
N ALA A 282 0.71 -13.21 0.72
CA ALA A 282 0.88 -14.41 -0.08
C ALA A 282 1.76 -15.47 0.61
N ASN A 283 2.89 -15.05 1.19
CA ASN A 283 3.76 -15.96 1.93
C ASN A 283 3.03 -16.58 3.13
N ALA A 284 2.24 -15.80 3.87
CA ALA A 284 1.42 -16.30 4.97
C ALA A 284 0.34 -17.28 4.52
N LEU A 285 -0.08 -17.24 3.25
CA LEU A 285 -1.00 -18.21 2.64
C LEU A 285 -0.27 -19.39 1.96
N GLY A 286 1.05 -19.50 2.14
CA GLY A 286 1.87 -20.58 1.59
C GLY A 286 2.19 -20.42 0.11
N THR A 287 2.22 -19.20 -0.42
CA THR A 287 2.52 -18.92 -1.83
C THR A 287 3.79 -18.05 -1.94
N PRO A 288 4.86 -18.56 -2.56
CA PRO A 288 6.08 -17.79 -2.80
C PRO A 288 5.85 -16.67 -3.82
N VAL A 289 6.79 -15.72 -3.87
CA VAL A 289 6.64 -14.48 -4.63
C VAL A 289 7.85 -14.23 -5.54
N VAL A 290 7.60 -13.83 -6.78
CA VAL A 290 8.62 -13.19 -7.63
C VAL A 290 8.29 -11.71 -7.73
N GLY A 291 9.22 -10.85 -7.31
CA GLY A 291 9.01 -9.40 -7.31
C GLY A 291 10.21 -8.64 -7.85
N TYR A 292 9.97 -7.41 -8.32
CA TYR A 292 11.08 -6.54 -8.71
C TYR A 292 11.88 -6.04 -7.50
N ASN A 293 13.18 -5.85 -7.70
CA ASN A 293 14.12 -5.32 -6.72
C ASN A 293 13.99 -3.80 -6.58
N VAL A 294 12.87 -3.36 -5.99
CA VAL A 294 12.52 -1.96 -5.74
C VAL A 294 12.29 -1.69 -4.26
N PRO A 295 12.32 -0.42 -3.81
CA PRO A 295 11.92 -0.04 -2.46
C PRO A 295 10.56 -0.65 -2.06
N GLY A 296 10.46 -1.12 -0.81
CA GLY A 296 9.29 -1.82 -0.27
C GLY A 296 9.31 -3.31 -0.57
N LEU A 297 9.38 -3.72 -1.85
CA LEU A 297 9.48 -5.14 -2.20
C LEU A 297 10.79 -5.76 -1.70
N ARG A 298 11.90 -5.01 -1.72
CA ARG A 298 13.18 -5.42 -1.13
C ARG A 298 13.09 -5.64 0.39
N ASP A 299 12.15 -4.97 1.05
CA ASP A 299 11.97 -5.07 2.50
C ASP A 299 11.10 -6.28 2.88
N SER A 300 10.13 -6.65 2.05
CA SER A 300 9.24 -7.80 2.28
C SER A 300 9.72 -9.11 1.66
N ILE A 301 10.56 -9.07 0.63
CA ILE A 301 11.13 -10.27 -0.01
C ILE A 301 12.59 -10.44 0.42
N LYS A 302 12.85 -11.52 1.17
CA LYS A 302 14.17 -12.08 1.41
C LYS A 302 14.48 -13.05 0.27
N HIS A 303 15.29 -12.60 -0.68
CA HIS A 303 15.66 -13.36 -1.89
C HIS A 303 16.16 -14.77 -1.53
N GLY A 304 15.57 -15.79 -2.15
CA GLY A 304 15.91 -17.21 -1.92
C GLY A 304 15.36 -17.80 -0.62
N TYR A 305 14.50 -17.08 0.10
CA TYR A 305 13.89 -17.56 1.35
C TYR A 305 12.36 -17.53 1.34
N ASN A 306 11.75 -16.40 0.98
CA ASN A 306 10.29 -16.28 0.85
C ASN A 306 9.86 -15.81 -0.55
N GLY A 307 10.79 -15.86 -1.50
CA GLY A 307 10.59 -15.40 -2.87
C GLY A 307 11.88 -14.97 -3.54
N LEU A 308 11.76 -14.52 -4.79
CA LEU A 308 12.86 -14.07 -5.62
C LEU A 308 12.72 -12.57 -5.95
N LEU A 309 13.77 -11.83 -5.64
CA LEU A 309 13.96 -10.46 -6.13
C LEU A 309 14.66 -10.48 -7.50
N ILE A 310 14.02 -9.85 -8.48
CA ILE A 310 14.48 -9.77 -9.86
C ILE A 310 14.79 -8.32 -10.23
N GLU A 311 15.75 -8.10 -11.13
CA GLU A 311 16.01 -6.76 -11.66
C GLU A 311 14.74 -6.11 -12.22
N LYS A 312 14.52 -4.84 -11.87
CA LYS A 312 13.36 -4.08 -12.32
C LYS A 312 13.36 -3.94 -13.84
N ASP A 313 12.18 -4.01 -14.45
CA ASP A 313 11.97 -3.82 -15.90
C ASP A 313 12.63 -4.90 -16.78
N ASN A 314 13.10 -6.00 -16.18
CA ASN A 314 13.69 -7.14 -16.87
C ASN A 314 12.66 -8.29 -16.97
N ILE A 315 11.88 -8.29 -18.05
CA ILE A 315 10.79 -9.26 -18.28
C ILE A 315 11.33 -10.70 -18.42
N ASN A 316 12.48 -10.88 -19.08
CA ASN A 316 13.08 -12.19 -19.24
C ASN A 316 13.50 -12.76 -17.87
N ALA A 317 14.18 -11.96 -17.05
CA ALA A 317 14.54 -12.39 -15.70
C ALA A 317 13.31 -12.64 -14.81
N LEU A 318 12.21 -11.90 -15.04
CA LEU A 318 10.95 -12.13 -14.34
C LEU A 318 10.35 -13.50 -14.71
N ALA A 319 10.37 -13.83 -16.00
CA ALA A 319 9.93 -15.15 -16.49
C ALA A 319 10.82 -16.28 -15.95
N GLU A 320 12.14 -16.11 -15.95
CA GLU A 320 13.07 -17.12 -15.41
C GLU A 320 12.88 -17.32 -13.91
N GLY A 321 12.64 -16.25 -13.14
CA GLY A 321 12.31 -16.36 -11.72
C GLY A 321 11.01 -17.14 -11.48
N ILE A 322 10.01 -16.96 -12.35
CA ILE A 322 8.77 -17.74 -12.29
C ILE A 322 9.04 -19.21 -12.61
N ILE A 323 9.75 -19.50 -13.70
CA ILE A 323 10.10 -20.87 -14.11
C ILE A 323 10.87 -21.58 -13.01
N THR A 324 11.85 -20.90 -12.39
CA THR A 324 12.65 -21.44 -11.29
C THR A 324 11.76 -21.91 -10.14
N LEU A 325 10.80 -21.09 -9.70
CA LEU A 325 9.89 -21.46 -8.61
C LEU A 325 8.82 -22.49 -9.01
N ILE A 326 8.59 -22.73 -10.31
CA ILE A 326 7.72 -23.84 -10.76
C ILE A 326 8.50 -25.16 -10.75
N GLU A 327 9.78 -25.12 -11.15
CA GLU A 327 10.62 -26.31 -11.32
C GLU A 327 11.32 -26.75 -10.02
N ASP A 328 11.57 -25.83 -9.08
CA ASP A 328 12.25 -26.08 -7.81
C ASP A 328 11.26 -26.12 -6.64
N ASN A 329 11.09 -27.29 -6.02
CA ASN A 329 10.19 -27.50 -4.89
C ASN A 329 10.84 -27.17 -3.52
N ASP A 330 12.14 -26.89 -3.48
CA ASP A 330 12.87 -26.58 -2.23
C ASP A 330 12.93 -25.07 -1.94
N LEU A 331 12.56 -24.22 -2.92
CA LEU A 331 12.47 -22.75 -2.85
C LEU A 331 11.02 -22.27 -2.71
#